data_AF-A0A379UR27-F1
#
_entry.id   AF-A0A379UR27-F1
#
_cell.length_a   1.000
_cell.length_b   1.000
_cell.length_c   1.000
_cell.angle_alpha   90.00
_cell.angle_beta   90.00
_cell.angle_gamma   90.00
#
_symmetry.space_group_name_H-M   'P 1'
#
loop_
_entity.id
_entity.type
_entity.pdbx_description
1 polymer ?
#
loop_
_entity_poly.entity_id
_entity_poly.type
_entity_poly.pdbx_seq_one_letter_code
_entity_poly.pdbx_strand_id
1 'polypeptide(L)'
;MEKEAKALTQRWDEWFDNPIELADARELVTDTRQFLRDVPGHTSFTNAQLLDIMMAQDFQDLTGQVIKRMMDVIQEIERQLLMVLLENIPEQSARPKRENESLLNGPQVDTSKAGVVASQDQVDDLLDSLGF
;
A
#
# COMPACT_ATOMS: atom_id res chain seq x y z
N MET A 1 -11.85 -15.56 25.83
CA MET A 1 -10.41 -15.70 25.48
C MET A 1 -9.51 -15.04 26.53
N GLU A 2 -9.00 -13.81 26.39
CA GLU A 2 -7.96 -13.29 27.35
C GLU A 2 -8.45 -13.20 28.80
N LYS A 3 -9.61 -12.59 29.05
CA LYS A 3 -10.20 -12.47 30.39
C LYS A 3 -10.41 -13.83 31.06
N GLU A 4 -10.86 -14.80 30.27
CA GLU A 4 -11.18 -16.15 30.71
C GLU A 4 -9.92 -16.97 31.01
N ALA A 5 -8.89 -16.85 30.17
CA ALA A 5 -7.57 -17.41 30.43
C ALA A 5 -6.99 -16.87 31.75
N LYS A 6 -7.04 -15.55 31.96
CA LYS A 6 -6.59 -14.92 33.22
C LYS A 6 -7.37 -15.41 34.44
N ALA A 7 -8.69 -15.55 34.31
CA ALA A 7 -9.53 -16.06 35.39
C ALA A 7 -9.22 -17.53 35.74
N LEU A 8 -9.00 -18.37 34.74
CA LEU A 8 -8.59 -19.77 34.96
C LEU A 8 -7.19 -19.84 35.60
N THR A 9 -6.23 -19.06 35.14
CA THR A 9 -4.89 -18.97 35.77
C THR A 9 -4.99 -18.58 37.23
N GLN A 10 -5.73 -17.52 37.55
CA GLN A 10 -5.92 -17.09 38.93
C GLN A 10 -6.55 -18.20 39.81
N ARG A 11 -7.59 -18.88 39.31
CA ARG A 11 -8.23 -19.99 40.04
C ARG A 11 -7.29 -21.17 40.27
N TRP A 12 -6.41 -21.46 39.30
CA TRP A 12 -5.36 -22.47 39.48
C TRP A 12 -4.34 -22.05 40.53
N ASP A 13 -3.86 -20.82 40.49
CA ASP A 13 -2.90 -20.29 41.47
C ASP A 13 -3.49 -20.34 42.89
N GLU A 14 -4.73 -19.86 43.06
CA GLU A 14 -5.45 -19.91 44.35
C GLU A 14 -5.64 -21.34 44.87
N TRP A 15 -5.98 -22.29 43.98
CA TRP A 15 -6.13 -23.69 44.34
C TRP A 15 -4.80 -24.36 44.73
N PHE A 16 -3.69 -24.01 44.07
CA PHE A 16 -2.37 -24.52 44.42
C PHE A 16 -1.84 -23.94 45.74
N ASP A 17 -2.12 -22.66 46.01
CA ASP A 17 -1.71 -21.98 47.25
C ASP A 17 -2.53 -22.46 48.46
N ASN A 18 -3.82 -22.74 48.26
CA ASN A 18 -4.71 -23.26 49.31
C ASN A 18 -5.60 -24.38 48.76
N PRO A 19 -5.11 -25.64 48.70
CA PRO A 19 -5.90 -26.75 48.17
C PRO A 19 -7.21 -26.95 48.95
N ILE A 20 -8.33 -26.71 48.27
CA ILE A 20 -9.70 -26.89 48.78
C ILE A 20 -10.21 -28.31 48.41
N GLU A 21 -11.51 -28.59 48.59
CA GLU A 21 -12.09 -29.91 48.38
C GLU A 21 -11.97 -30.42 46.93
N LEU A 22 -11.98 -31.75 46.79
CA LEU A 22 -11.87 -32.46 45.51
C LEU A 22 -12.95 -32.07 44.47
N ALA A 23 -14.10 -31.56 44.92
CA ALA A 23 -15.17 -31.09 44.04
C ALA A 23 -14.76 -29.84 43.25
N ASP A 24 -14.11 -28.87 43.92
CA ASP A 24 -13.67 -27.60 43.31
C ASP A 24 -12.55 -27.85 42.28
N ALA A 25 -11.68 -28.83 42.57
CA ALA A 25 -10.65 -29.28 41.63
C ALA A 25 -11.26 -29.87 40.35
N ARG A 26 -12.35 -30.63 40.47
CA ARG A 26 -13.04 -31.23 39.32
C ARG A 26 -13.73 -30.17 38.45
N GLU A 27 -14.34 -29.16 39.07
CA GLU A 27 -14.93 -28.03 38.36
C GLU A 27 -13.84 -27.25 37.61
N LEU A 28 -12.74 -26.90 38.26
CA LEU A 28 -11.64 -26.16 37.64
C LEU A 28 -11.01 -26.90 36.44
N VAL A 29 -10.84 -28.22 36.56
CA VAL A 29 -10.40 -29.06 35.43
C VAL A 29 -11.43 -29.07 34.29
N THR A 30 -12.71 -29.13 34.62
CA THR A 30 -13.79 -29.14 33.62
C THR A 30 -13.82 -27.82 32.85
N ASP A 31 -13.76 -26.69 33.56
CA ASP A 31 -13.75 -25.35 32.96
C ASP A 31 -12.50 -25.14 32.10
N THR A 32 -11.34 -25.58 32.57
CA THR A 32 -10.09 -25.50 31.81
C THR A 32 -10.16 -26.34 30.52
N ARG A 33 -10.72 -27.55 30.59
CA ARG A 33 -10.91 -28.40 29.40
C ARG A 33 -11.91 -27.81 28.42
N GLN A 34 -12.94 -27.11 28.92
CA GLN A 34 -13.91 -26.44 28.07
C GLN A 34 -13.24 -25.26 27.34
N PHE A 35 -12.53 -24.40 28.07
CA PHE A 35 -11.75 -23.31 27.47
C PHE A 35 -10.79 -23.80 26.37
N LEU A 36 -10.04 -24.88 26.63
CA LEU A 36 -9.13 -25.46 25.64
C LEU A 36 -9.83 -26.01 24.39
N ARG A 37 -11.09 -26.45 24.51
CA ARG A 37 -11.91 -26.87 23.35
C ARG A 37 -12.40 -25.67 22.53
N ASP A 38 -12.61 -24.53 23.17
CA ASP A 38 -13.15 -23.32 22.54
C ASP A 38 -12.06 -22.48 21.85
N VAL A 39 -10.80 -22.58 22.31
CA VAL A 39 -9.64 -21.85 21.75
C VAL A 39 -9.46 -22.04 20.23
N PRO A 40 -9.51 -23.27 19.66
CA PRO A 40 -9.41 -23.46 18.21
C PRO A 40 -10.50 -22.73 17.43
N GLY A 41 -11.74 -22.70 17.93
CA GLY A 41 -12.86 -22.01 17.29
C GLY A 41 -12.64 -20.51 17.22
N HIS A 42 -12.26 -19.88 18.34
CA HIS A 42 -11.97 -18.45 18.38
C HIS A 42 -10.75 -18.05 17.54
N THR A 43 -9.70 -18.87 17.56
CA THR A 43 -8.48 -18.62 16.78
C THR A 43 -8.75 -18.75 15.29
N SER A 44 -9.48 -19.79 14.86
CA SER A 44 -9.87 -19.98 13.46
C SER A 44 -10.76 -18.85 12.97
N PHE A 45 -11.72 -18.39 13.79
CA PHE A 45 -12.58 -17.27 13.45
C PHE A 45 -11.77 -15.98 13.26
N THR A 46 -10.88 -15.66 14.20
CA THR A 46 -10.00 -14.48 14.10
C THR A 46 -9.14 -14.55 12.84
N ASN A 47 -8.55 -15.71 12.54
CA ASN A 47 -7.74 -15.89 11.34
C ASN A 47 -8.55 -15.70 10.05
N ALA A 48 -9.79 -16.22 10.00
CA ALA A 48 -10.68 -16.01 8.87
C ALA A 48 -11.00 -14.52 8.66
N GLN A 49 -11.28 -13.78 9.74
CA GLN A 49 -11.51 -12.34 9.66
C GLN A 49 -10.27 -11.58 9.18
N LEU A 50 -9.07 -11.96 9.59
CA LEU A 50 -7.83 -11.34 9.11
C LEU A 50 -7.59 -11.60 7.61
N LEU A 51 -7.92 -12.80 7.12
CA LEU A 51 -7.89 -13.11 5.68
C LEU A 51 -8.95 -12.31 4.92
N ASP A 52 -10.16 -12.20 5.43
CA ASP A 52 -11.23 -11.39 4.83
C ASP A 52 -10.83 -9.91 4.76
N ILE A 53 -10.22 -9.37 5.82
CA ILE A 53 -9.67 -8.00 5.82
C ILE A 53 -8.58 -7.85 4.76
N MET A 54 -7.67 -8.82 4.65
CA MET A 54 -6.60 -8.79 3.65
C MET A 54 -7.14 -8.83 2.22
N MET A 55 -8.12 -9.69 1.94
CA MET A 55 -8.79 -9.74 0.63
C MET A 55 -9.56 -8.44 0.34
N ALA A 56 -10.16 -7.82 1.35
CA ALA A 56 -10.86 -6.55 1.19
C ALA A 56 -9.93 -5.36 0.88
N GLN A 57 -8.60 -5.49 1.06
CA GLN A 57 -7.62 -4.44 0.75
C GLN A 57 -7.44 -4.19 -0.76
N ASP A 58 -8.01 -5.04 -1.64
CA ASP A 58 -8.03 -4.84 -3.09
C ASP A 58 -8.66 -3.49 -3.54
N PHE A 59 -9.44 -2.83 -2.67
CA PHE A 59 -9.92 -1.46 -2.88
C PHE A 59 -8.79 -0.41 -3.01
N GLN A 60 -7.63 -0.66 -2.40
CA GLN A 60 -6.48 0.25 -2.48
C GLN A 60 -5.92 0.30 -3.91
N ASP A 61 -5.81 -0.85 -4.59
CA ASP A 61 -5.32 -0.90 -5.97
C ASP A 61 -6.28 -0.19 -6.91
N LEU A 62 -7.60 -0.42 -6.75
CA LEU A 62 -8.61 0.26 -7.55
C LEU A 62 -8.58 1.78 -7.35
N THR A 63 -8.38 2.25 -6.12
CA THR A 63 -8.26 3.69 -5.84
C THR A 63 -6.99 4.28 -6.48
N GLY A 64 -5.86 3.57 -6.42
CA GLY A 64 -4.62 3.97 -7.08
C GLY A 64 -4.79 4.08 -8.60
N GLN A 65 -5.46 3.11 -9.23
CA GLN A 65 -5.80 3.16 -10.66
C GLN A 65 -6.71 4.34 -11.02
N VAL A 66 -7.72 4.63 -10.19
CA VAL A 66 -8.62 5.78 -10.39
C VAL A 66 -7.84 7.09 -10.30
N ILE A 67 -6.99 7.27 -9.28
CA ILE A 67 -6.15 8.45 -9.13
C ILE A 67 -5.23 8.62 -10.34
N LYS A 68 -4.61 7.53 -10.81
CA LYS A 68 -3.76 7.56 -12.01
C LYS A 68 -4.52 8.05 -13.25
N ARG A 69 -5.71 7.47 -13.52
CA ARG A 69 -6.55 7.91 -14.65
C ARG A 69 -7.01 9.37 -14.50
N MET A 70 -7.32 9.81 -13.28
CA MET A 70 -7.66 11.21 -13.03
C MET A 70 -6.48 12.15 -13.30
N MET A 71 -5.25 11.77 -12.94
CA MET A 71 -4.05 12.55 -13.28
C MET A 71 -3.87 12.68 -14.80
N ASP A 72 -4.05 11.59 -15.55
CA ASP A 72 -3.95 11.61 -17.02
C ASP A 72 -4.98 12.58 -17.63
N VAL A 73 -6.22 12.57 -17.12
CA VAL A 73 -7.29 13.49 -17.56
C VAL A 73 -6.95 14.95 -17.24
N ILE A 74 -6.42 15.22 -16.05
CA ILE A 74 -6.02 16.58 -15.65
C ILE A 74 -4.89 17.10 -16.54
N GLN A 75 -3.91 16.25 -16.86
CA GLN A 75 -2.78 16.61 -17.73
C GLN A 75 -3.23 16.92 -19.16
N GLU A 76 -4.21 16.18 -19.69
CA GLU A 76 -4.79 16.47 -21.00
C GLU A 76 -5.55 17.80 -20.99
N ILE A 77 -6.33 18.08 -19.94
CA ILE A 77 -7.02 19.37 -19.76
C ILE A 77 -6.00 20.51 -19.71
N GLU A 78 -4.91 20.37 -18.95
CA GLU A 78 -3.85 21.37 -18.87
C GLU A 78 -3.25 21.66 -20.25
N ARG A 79 -2.92 20.62 -21.02
CA ARG A 79 -2.36 20.75 -22.37
C ARG A 79 -3.33 21.47 -23.31
N GLN A 80 -4.62 21.14 -23.27
CA GLN A 80 -5.64 21.80 -24.09
C GLN A 80 -5.80 23.28 -23.72
N LEU A 81 -5.83 23.60 -22.43
CA LEU A 81 -5.88 24.99 -21.96
C LEU A 81 -4.65 25.79 -22.39
N LEU A 82 -3.45 25.19 -22.35
CA LEU A 82 -2.23 25.82 -22.86
C LEU A 82 -2.29 26.07 -24.36
N MET A 83 -2.81 25.12 -25.17
CA MET A 83 -2.99 25.31 -26.61
C MET A 83 -3.94 26.49 -26.89
N VAL A 84 -5.10 26.52 -26.22
CA VAL A 84 -6.06 27.63 -26.36
C VAL A 84 -5.44 28.97 -25.97
N LEU A 85 -4.67 29.01 -24.87
CA LEU A 85 -3.99 30.24 -24.45
C LEU A 85 -2.98 30.71 -25.49
N LEU A 86 -2.14 29.80 -26.03
CA LEU A 86 -1.15 30.10 -27.06
C LEU A 86 -1.78 30.59 -28.37
N GLU A 87 -2.86 29.94 -28.82
CA GLU A 87 -3.60 30.32 -30.03
C GLU A 87 -4.28 31.69 -29.91
N ASN A 88 -4.65 32.08 -28.68
CA ASN A 88 -5.30 33.36 -28.40
C ASN A 88 -4.32 34.45 -27.92
N ILE A 89 -3.01 34.22 -27.92
CA ILE A 89 -2.05 35.31 -27.79
C ILE A 89 -2.13 36.13 -29.09
N PRO A 90 -2.59 37.39 -29.05
CA PRO A 90 -2.55 38.24 -30.24
C PRO A 90 -1.08 38.32 -30.68
N GLU A 91 -0.81 38.08 -31.98
CA GLU A 91 0.54 38.20 -32.53
C GLU A 91 1.14 39.51 -32.04
N GLN A 92 2.09 39.42 -31.11
CA GLN A 92 2.86 40.57 -30.73
C GLN A 92 3.67 40.91 -31.97
N SER A 93 3.14 41.86 -32.74
CA SER A 93 3.79 42.62 -33.79
C SER A 93 5.30 42.58 -33.56
N ALA A 94 5.97 41.85 -34.46
CA ALA A 94 7.40 41.59 -34.50
C ALA A 94 8.23 42.55 -33.63
N ARG A 95 8.65 42.09 -32.43
CA ARG A 95 9.70 42.80 -31.70
C ARG A 95 10.97 42.74 -32.55
N PRO A 96 11.66 43.87 -32.78
CA PRO A 96 12.87 43.88 -33.57
C PRO A 96 13.93 43.01 -32.88
N LYS A 97 14.57 42.12 -33.64
CA LYS A 97 15.72 41.32 -33.21
C LYS A 97 16.74 42.24 -32.53
N ARG A 98 16.90 42.11 -31.21
CA ARG A 98 18.08 42.64 -30.53
C ARG A 98 19.16 41.59 -30.64
N GLU A 99 20.11 41.83 -31.53
CA GLU A 99 21.43 41.23 -31.49
C GLU A 99 21.99 41.42 -30.08
N ASN A 100 22.11 40.33 -29.33
CA ASN A 100 23.07 40.18 -28.24
C ASN A 100 23.25 38.67 -28.07
N GLU A 101 23.98 38.09 -29.03
CA GLU A 101 24.84 36.95 -28.77
C GLU A 101 25.78 37.33 -27.62
N SER A 102 25.44 36.94 -26.40
CA SER A 102 26.44 36.73 -25.36
C SER A 102 25.82 35.98 -24.20
N LEU A 103 26.56 34.96 -23.77
CA LEU A 103 26.42 34.21 -22.52
C LEU A 103 25.52 32.96 -22.59
N LEU A 104 26.11 31.91 -23.20
CA LEU A 104 26.10 30.55 -22.65
C LEU A 104 26.09 30.56 -21.12
N ASN A 105 25.23 29.75 -20.50
CA ASN A 105 25.52 28.96 -19.28
C ASN A 105 24.34 28.01 -18.94
N GLY A 106 24.44 26.75 -19.37
CA GLY A 106 23.55 25.66 -18.96
C GLY A 106 23.82 24.38 -19.77
N PRO A 107 23.83 23.17 -19.15
CA PRO A 107 24.19 21.94 -19.85
C PRO A 107 23.21 21.59 -20.98
N GLN A 108 23.73 21.05 -22.08
CA GLN A 108 22.98 20.77 -23.31
C GLN A 108 21.84 19.76 -23.12
N VAL A 109 20.68 20.10 -23.68
CA VAL A 109 19.48 19.24 -23.83
C VAL A 109 19.44 18.72 -25.27
N ASP A 110 20.44 17.94 -25.67
CA ASP A 110 20.40 17.20 -26.94
C ASP A 110 20.08 15.73 -26.65
N THR A 111 18.82 15.33 -26.90
CA THR A 111 18.31 13.97 -26.72
C THR A 111 18.50 13.09 -27.96
N SER A 112 19.23 13.56 -28.98
CA SER A 112 19.48 12.77 -30.20
C SER A 112 20.58 11.71 -30.06
N LYS A 113 21.16 11.54 -28.85
CA LYS A 113 22.06 10.42 -28.52
C LYS A 113 21.28 9.27 -27.90
N ALA A 114 21.64 8.06 -28.33
CA ALA A 114 21.04 6.78 -27.94
C ALA A 114 20.65 6.70 -26.46
N GLY A 115 19.41 6.27 -26.18
CA GLY A 115 19.00 5.88 -24.83
C GLY A 115 17.73 6.52 -24.26
N VAL A 116 16.75 6.92 -25.07
CA VAL A 116 15.41 7.28 -24.53
C VAL A 116 14.30 6.64 -25.36
N VAL A 117 14.10 5.35 -25.12
CA VAL A 117 12.85 4.62 -25.37
C VAL A 117 12.56 3.91 -24.05
N ALA A 118 11.52 4.34 -23.34
CA ALA A 118 11.12 3.70 -22.08
C ALA A 118 9.86 2.87 -22.32
N SER A 119 9.98 1.79 -23.10
CA SER A 119 8.98 0.74 -23.19
C SER A 119 9.40 -0.43 -22.30
N GLN A 120 8.46 -0.92 -21.50
CA GLN A 120 8.63 -1.97 -20.50
C GLN A 120 9.29 -3.26 -21.04
N ASP A 121 9.11 -3.54 -22.33
CA ASP A 121 9.67 -4.73 -23.00
C ASP A 121 11.22 -4.73 -23.04
N GLN A 122 11.87 -3.57 -23.04
CA GLN A 122 13.35 -3.47 -22.99
C GLN A 122 13.93 -3.61 -21.58
N VAL A 123 13.08 -3.54 -20.56
CA VAL A 123 13.50 -3.76 -19.16
C VAL A 123 13.67 -5.27 -18.91
N ASP A 124 12.78 -6.09 -19.47
CA ASP A 124 12.83 -7.54 -19.34
C ASP A 124 14.01 -8.15 -20.12
N ASP A 125 14.29 -7.67 -21.34
CA ASP A 125 15.44 -8.10 -22.14
C ASP A 125 16.80 -7.81 -21.45
N LEU A 126 16.88 -6.73 -20.65
CA LEU A 126 18.10 -6.36 -19.94
C LEU A 126 18.41 -7.31 -18.77
N LEU A 127 17.35 -7.83 -18.13
CA LEU A 127 17.46 -8.77 -17.01
C LEU A 127 17.90 -10.17 -17.48
N ASP A 128 17.35 -10.65 -18.60
CA ASP A 128 17.74 -11.93 -19.21
C ASP A 128 19.22 -11.95 -19.67
N SER A 129 19.73 -10.80 -20.13
CA SER A 129 21.13 -10.68 -20.59
C SER A 129 22.19 -10.70 -19.47
N LEU A 130 21.77 -10.46 -18.22
CA LEU A 130 22.65 -10.42 -17.05
C LEU A 130 22.66 -11.72 -16.24
N GLY A 131 21.92 -12.75 -16.70
CA GLY A 131 22.09 -14.13 -16.25
C GLY A 131 21.52 -14.47 -14.86
N PHE A 132 20.31 -13.98 -14.55
CA PHE A 132 19.46 -14.58 -13.52
C PHE A 132 18.22 -15.23 -14.14
#